data_AF-A0A522RVE2-F1
#
_entry.id   AF-A0A522RVE2-F1
#
_cell.length_a   1.000
_cell.length_b   1.000
_cell.length_c   1.000
_cell.angle_alpha   90.00
_cell.angle_beta   90.00
_cell.angle_gamma   90.00
#
_symmetry.space_group_name_H-M   'P 1'
#
loop_
_entity.id
_entity.type
_entity.pdbx_description
1 polymer ?
#
loop_
_entity_poly.entity_id
_entity_poly.type
_entity_poly.pdbx_seq_one_letter_code
_entity_poly.pdbx_strand_id
1 'polypeptide(L)'
;MNVLTRALGAVAVALCTLAPAAHASVVITGTRVIFNAAEGEATVRLTNDNTRPALVEAWIDAGNIHSTPDTAKTPFLITPPLFRMDAHKDQTLRILYVTGAKPLPTDRESVFYLNVLEIPPKPTGPQFAGKNYLQFAIRTRIKLFYRPAKLPGDAQQAPDRLIFRAPGGAMLQVHNPTPYYITIDALALGANAKPDGDINGMVAPFGDLKLTLKGVAHAPAAGTPVVFGTIDDFGAERTHHGLIVQ
;
A
#
# COMPACT_ATOMS: atom_id res chain seq x y z
N MET A 1 2.92 -37.97 37.19
CA MET A 1 3.00 -36.95 36.13
C MET A 1 4.47 -36.80 35.75
N ASN A 2 4.85 -37.47 34.66
CA ASN A 2 6.20 -38.01 34.47
C ASN A 2 7.23 -36.95 34.13
N VAL A 3 8.44 -37.11 34.68
CA VAL A 3 9.60 -36.25 34.40
C VAL A 3 9.85 -36.14 32.88
N LEU A 4 9.52 -37.17 32.10
CA LEU A 4 9.56 -37.16 30.64
C LEU A 4 8.59 -36.16 29.99
N THR A 5 7.36 -36.00 30.47
CA THR A 5 6.41 -35.04 29.85
C THR A 5 6.78 -33.60 30.18
N ARG A 6 7.42 -33.35 31.33
CA ARG A 6 8.01 -32.04 31.66
C ARG A 6 9.25 -31.74 30.81
N ALA A 7 10.10 -32.73 30.55
CA ALA A 7 11.29 -32.58 29.71
C ALA A 7 10.93 -32.33 28.23
N LEU A 8 9.95 -33.05 27.67
CA LEU A 8 9.47 -32.79 26.30
C LEU A 8 8.84 -31.40 26.16
N GLY A 9 8.10 -30.93 27.17
CA GLY A 9 7.53 -29.57 27.19
C GLY A 9 8.61 -28.48 27.20
N ALA A 10 9.67 -28.66 27.98
CA ALA A 10 10.79 -27.71 28.03
C ALA A 10 11.58 -27.64 26.71
N VAL A 11 11.79 -28.78 26.04
CA VAL A 11 12.45 -28.85 24.73
C VAL A 11 11.61 -28.19 23.63
N ALA A 12 10.28 -28.36 23.66
CA ALA A 12 9.39 -27.72 22.69
C ALA A 12 9.36 -26.18 22.85
N VAL A 13 9.37 -25.67 24.08
CA VAL A 13 9.45 -24.21 24.35
C VAL A 13 10.80 -23.63 23.92
N ALA A 14 11.90 -24.34 24.13
CA ALA A 14 13.24 -23.92 23.68
C ALA A 14 13.40 -23.92 22.15
N LEU A 15 12.68 -24.80 21.43
CA LEU A 15 12.71 -24.82 19.96
C LEU A 15 11.91 -23.66 19.34
N CYS A 16 10.85 -23.18 20.00
CA CYS A 16 10.07 -22.04 19.50
C CYS A 16 10.78 -20.69 19.62
N THR A 17 11.78 -20.55 20.49
CA THR A 17 12.57 -19.30 20.64
C THR A 17 13.70 -19.16 19.61
N LEU A 18 13.91 -20.17 18.75
CA LEU A 18 14.96 -20.19 17.72
C LEU A 18 14.43 -19.85 16.31
N ALA A 19 13.20 -19.36 16.18
CA ALA A 19 12.73 -18.86 14.90
C ALA A 19 13.63 -17.70 14.45
N PRO A 20 14.32 -17.79 13.30
CA PRO A 20 15.09 -16.67 12.79
C PRO A 20 14.12 -15.50 12.56
N ALA A 21 14.45 -14.34 13.13
CA ALA A 21 13.72 -13.12 12.83
C ALA A 21 13.74 -12.92 11.32
N ALA A 22 12.57 -12.79 10.70
CA ALA A 22 12.47 -12.38 9.32
C ALA A 22 12.93 -10.92 9.26
N HIS A 23 14.20 -10.70 8.89
CA HIS A 23 14.79 -9.38 8.80
C HIS A 23 14.33 -8.71 7.50
N ALA A 24 13.32 -7.83 7.61
CA ALA A 24 13.09 -6.83 6.59
C ALA A 24 14.36 -5.97 6.47
N SER A 25 14.78 -5.65 5.24
CA SER A 25 16.05 -4.97 5.02
C SER A 25 15.85 -3.45 5.01
N VAL A 26 15.11 -2.89 4.04
CA VAL A 26 14.77 -1.46 3.98
C VAL A 26 13.26 -1.26 4.16
N VAL A 27 12.90 -0.51 5.20
CA VAL A 27 11.53 -0.19 5.59
C VAL A 27 11.19 1.24 5.19
N ILE A 28 10.05 1.43 4.54
CA ILE A 28 9.49 2.74 4.24
C ILE A 28 8.61 3.19 5.41
N THR A 29 8.78 4.42 5.88
CA THR A 29 7.88 5.00 6.87
C THR A 29 6.54 5.32 6.21
N GLY A 30 5.50 4.56 6.59
CA GLY A 30 4.16 4.67 6.03
C GLY A 30 3.93 3.74 4.82
N THR A 31 2.65 3.55 4.47
CA THR A 31 2.22 2.65 3.38
C THR A 31 1.75 3.40 2.13
N ARG A 32 1.86 4.73 2.14
CA ARG A 32 1.55 5.66 1.05
C ARG A 32 2.15 7.04 1.30
N VAL A 33 2.17 7.83 0.26
CA VAL A 33 2.64 9.22 0.28
C VAL A 33 1.50 10.13 -0.18
N ILE A 34 1.19 11.15 0.60
CA ILE A 34 0.33 12.26 0.17
C ILE A 34 1.24 13.41 -0.23
N PHE A 35 1.23 13.78 -1.50
CA PHE A 35 1.90 14.95 -2.01
C PHE A 35 0.89 16.10 -2.04
N ASN A 36 0.97 16.99 -1.05
CA ASN A 36 0.14 18.20 -1.00
C ASN A 36 0.71 19.25 -1.96
N ALA A 37 -0.06 19.60 -3.00
CA ALA A 37 0.40 20.58 -4.00
C ALA A 37 0.70 21.97 -3.41
N ALA A 38 0.12 22.30 -2.25
CA ALA A 38 0.40 23.54 -1.52
C ALA A 38 1.81 23.57 -0.90
N GLU A 39 2.38 22.41 -0.57
CA GLU A 39 3.70 22.29 0.07
C GLU A 39 4.83 22.25 -0.96
N GLY A 40 4.55 21.80 -2.18
CA GLY A 40 5.51 21.75 -3.29
C GLY A 40 6.53 20.61 -3.21
N GLU A 41 6.59 19.90 -2.08
CA GLU A 41 7.40 18.72 -1.86
C GLU A 41 6.72 17.72 -0.91
N ALA A 42 7.21 16.48 -0.91
CA ALA A 42 6.90 15.49 0.12
C ALA A 42 8.18 14.76 0.53
N THR A 43 8.29 14.38 1.79
CA THR A 43 9.44 13.61 2.29
C THR A 43 9.02 12.22 2.74
N VAL A 44 9.87 11.22 2.47
CA VAL A 44 9.65 9.83 2.87
C VAL A 44 10.90 9.32 3.57
N ARG A 45 10.77 8.92 4.83
CA ARG A 45 11.88 8.32 5.59
C ARG A 45 11.97 6.82 5.33
N LEU A 46 13.18 6.35 5.06
CA LEU A 46 13.56 4.97 4.94
C LEU A 46 14.46 4.60 6.11
N THR A 47 14.34 3.37 6.61
CA THR A 47 15.24 2.81 7.63
C THR A 47 15.78 1.49 7.13
N ASN A 48 17.09 1.26 7.22
CA ASN A 48 17.67 -0.06 7.00
C ASN A 48 17.75 -0.82 8.33
N ASP A 49 16.77 -1.67 8.61
CA ASP A 49 16.73 -2.46 9.85
C ASP A 49 17.66 -3.69 9.82
N ASN A 50 18.37 -3.89 8.70
CA ASN A 50 19.33 -4.97 8.55
C ASN A 50 20.67 -4.67 9.23
N THR A 51 21.42 -5.74 9.47
CA THR A 51 22.81 -5.71 9.96
C THR A 51 23.83 -5.51 8.83
N ARG A 52 23.36 -5.35 7.58
CA ARG A 52 24.18 -5.20 6.38
C ARG A 52 23.75 -3.95 5.61
N PRO A 53 24.67 -3.34 4.85
CA PRO A 53 24.30 -2.25 3.95
C PRO A 53 23.39 -2.76 2.82
N ALA A 54 22.69 -1.84 2.16
CA ALA A 54 21.96 -2.07 0.92
C ALA A 54 22.23 -0.93 -0.06
N LEU A 55 22.19 -1.23 -1.36
CA LEU A 55 22.05 -0.20 -2.39
C LEU A 55 20.55 0.00 -2.62
N VAL A 56 20.08 1.24 -2.55
CA VAL A 56 18.67 1.58 -2.71
C VAL A 56 18.50 2.47 -3.92
N GLU A 57 17.57 2.07 -4.79
CA GLU A 57 17.14 2.81 -5.95
C GLU A 57 15.66 3.18 -5.80
N ALA A 58 15.32 4.44 -6.06
CA ALA A 58 13.97 4.95 -5.87
C ALA A 58 13.50 5.78 -7.07
N TRP A 59 12.27 5.53 -7.51
CA TRP A 59 11.65 6.25 -8.64
C TRP A 59 10.12 6.26 -8.50
N ILE A 60 9.47 7.14 -9.26
CA ILE A 60 8.01 7.29 -9.26
C ILE A 60 7.46 6.88 -10.62
N ASP A 61 6.51 5.96 -10.65
CA ASP A 61 5.82 5.52 -11.88
C ASP A 61 4.36 5.98 -11.94
N ALA A 62 3.77 5.95 -13.14
CA ALA A 62 2.39 6.35 -13.42
C ALA A 62 1.44 5.14 -13.65
N GLY A 63 1.59 4.08 -12.86
CA GLY A 63 0.74 2.89 -12.89
C GLY A 63 1.37 1.67 -13.56
N ASN A 64 2.47 1.81 -14.29
CA ASN A 64 3.17 0.69 -14.91
C ASN A 64 4.04 -0.07 -13.90
N ILE A 65 3.60 -1.25 -13.47
CA ILE A 65 4.35 -2.12 -12.54
C ILE A 65 5.70 -2.59 -13.10
N HIS A 66 5.88 -2.58 -14.42
CA HIS A 66 7.14 -2.94 -15.07
C HIS A 66 8.04 -1.72 -15.34
N SER A 67 7.66 -0.53 -14.87
CA SER A 67 8.49 0.67 -14.99
C SER A 67 9.80 0.49 -14.24
N THR A 68 10.86 0.98 -14.86
CA THR A 68 12.21 1.15 -14.33
C THR A 68 12.49 2.65 -14.14
N PRO A 69 13.58 3.03 -13.46
CA PRO A 69 14.03 4.43 -13.38
C PRO A 69 14.13 5.09 -14.76
N ASP A 70 14.64 4.39 -15.78
CA ASP A 70 14.85 4.94 -17.13
C ASP A 70 13.56 5.12 -17.94
N THR A 71 12.53 4.34 -17.63
CA THR A 71 11.26 4.31 -18.38
C THR A 71 10.15 5.10 -17.70
N ALA A 72 10.36 5.48 -16.43
CA ALA A 72 9.41 6.24 -15.64
C ALA A 72 9.23 7.65 -16.20
N LYS A 73 8.00 7.97 -16.64
CA LYS A 73 7.62 9.30 -17.13
C LYS A 73 6.56 9.89 -16.22
N THR A 74 6.99 10.67 -15.25
CA THR A 74 6.11 11.32 -14.27
C THR A 74 6.53 12.77 -14.08
N PRO A 75 5.64 13.65 -13.59
CA PRO A 75 5.98 15.03 -13.30
C PRO A 75 6.72 15.17 -11.95
N PHE A 76 7.33 14.10 -11.44
CA PHE A 76 8.00 14.09 -10.14
C PHE A 76 9.48 13.82 -10.28
N LEU A 77 10.27 14.53 -9.46
CA LEU A 77 11.68 14.24 -9.22
C LEU A 77 11.81 13.66 -7.82
N ILE A 78 12.66 12.64 -7.66
CA ILE A 78 13.00 12.09 -6.35
C ILE A 78 14.50 12.22 -6.09
N THR A 79 14.88 12.55 -4.86
CA THR A 79 16.27 12.75 -4.48
C THR A 79 16.56 12.20 -3.08
N PRO A 80 17.67 11.46 -2.88
CA PRO A 80 18.52 10.87 -3.92
C PRO A 80 17.82 9.69 -4.64
N PRO A 81 18.00 9.51 -5.96
CA PRO A 81 17.38 8.40 -6.70
C PRO A 81 18.14 7.08 -6.54
N LEU A 82 19.44 7.12 -6.23
CA LEU A 82 20.30 5.95 -5.99
C LEU A 82 21.31 6.28 -4.89
N PHE A 83 21.39 5.44 -3.87
CA PHE A 83 22.28 5.66 -2.73
C PHE A 83 22.52 4.38 -1.96
N ARG A 84 23.62 4.33 -1.22
CA ARG A 84 23.91 3.26 -0.28
C ARG A 84 23.32 3.61 1.08
N MET A 85 22.58 2.68 1.68
CA MET A 85 22.19 2.72 3.09
C MET A 85 23.06 1.76 3.89
N ASP A 86 23.78 2.24 4.89
CA ASP A 86 24.47 1.36 5.84
C ASP A 86 23.49 0.72 6.82
N ALA A 87 23.95 -0.29 7.55
CA ALA A 87 23.15 -1.00 8.55
C ALA A 87 22.62 -0.05 9.63
N HIS A 88 21.35 -0.21 10.01
CA HIS A 88 20.66 0.58 11.04
C HIS A 88 20.69 2.09 10.80
N LYS A 89 20.80 2.51 9.53
CA LYS A 89 20.77 3.93 9.14
C LYS A 89 19.45 4.32 8.51
N ASP A 90 19.13 5.59 8.73
CA ASP A 90 18.02 6.28 8.11
C ASP A 90 18.46 7.02 6.85
N GLN A 91 17.56 7.10 5.87
CA GLN A 91 17.67 8.01 4.74
C GLN A 91 16.32 8.65 4.46
N THR A 92 16.30 9.95 4.21
CA THR A 92 15.09 10.65 3.73
C THR A 92 15.16 10.84 2.23
N LEU A 93 14.10 10.42 1.54
CA LEU A 93 13.81 10.76 0.16
C LEU A 93 13.01 12.06 0.13
N ARG A 94 13.35 12.96 -0.80
CA ARG A 94 12.57 14.16 -1.10
C ARG A 94 11.96 14.02 -2.49
N ILE A 95 10.66 14.21 -2.57
CA ILE A 95 9.86 14.15 -3.79
C ILE A 95 9.42 15.57 -4.13
N LEU A 96 9.63 15.98 -5.37
CA LEU A 96 9.35 17.32 -5.87
C LEU A 96 8.43 17.23 -7.09
N TYR A 97 7.48 18.14 -7.21
CA TYR A 97 6.68 18.29 -8.41
C TYR A 97 7.36 19.28 -9.37
N VAL A 98 7.60 18.85 -10.61
CA VAL A 98 8.30 19.67 -11.61
C VAL A 98 7.32 20.60 -12.31
N THR A 99 7.35 21.88 -11.94
CA THR A 99 6.59 22.96 -12.59
C THR A 99 7.07 23.12 -14.04
N GLY A 100 6.29 22.64 -15.01
CA GLY A 100 6.63 22.63 -16.44
C GLY A 100 6.40 21.29 -17.13
N ALA A 101 6.20 20.21 -16.37
CA ALA A 101 5.65 18.97 -16.89
C ALA A 101 4.16 19.14 -17.28
N LYS A 102 3.56 18.11 -17.91
CA LYS A 102 2.12 18.10 -18.21
C LYS A 102 1.33 18.42 -16.92
N PRO A 103 0.48 19.44 -16.91
CA PRO A 103 -0.27 19.82 -15.72
C PRO A 103 -1.19 18.67 -15.30
N LEU A 104 -1.24 18.43 -13.99
CA LEU A 104 -2.16 17.47 -13.40
C LEU A 104 -3.54 18.11 -13.20
N PRO A 105 -4.62 17.30 -13.17
CA PRO A 105 -5.95 17.78 -12.78
C PRO A 105 -5.90 18.56 -11.46
N THR A 106 -6.65 19.66 -11.41
CA THR A 106 -6.75 20.53 -10.22
C THR A 106 -8.04 20.32 -9.44
N ASP A 107 -9.00 19.59 -10.02
CA ASP A 107 -10.33 19.30 -9.48
C ASP A 107 -10.41 17.94 -8.76
N ARG A 108 -9.36 17.10 -8.86
CA ARG A 108 -9.29 15.76 -8.29
C ARG A 108 -7.86 15.33 -7.99
N GLU A 109 -7.72 14.34 -7.13
CA GLU A 109 -6.45 13.67 -6.92
C GLU A 109 -5.95 12.95 -8.18
N SER A 110 -4.63 12.79 -8.28
CA SER A 110 -3.98 11.91 -9.25
C SER A 110 -3.15 10.86 -8.51
N VAL A 111 -3.14 9.62 -9.00
CA VAL A 111 -2.37 8.53 -8.38
C VAL A 111 -1.12 8.20 -9.18
N PHE A 112 -0.02 8.05 -8.45
CA PHE A 112 1.28 7.58 -8.88
C PHE A 112 1.77 6.52 -7.89
N TYR A 113 2.97 5.99 -8.10
CA TYR A 113 3.52 4.96 -7.23
C TYR A 113 5.00 5.21 -6.97
N LEU A 114 5.37 5.28 -5.69
CA LEU A 114 6.76 5.28 -5.26
C LEU A 114 7.27 3.84 -5.25
N ASN A 115 8.37 3.60 -5.97
CA ASN A 115 9.11 2.36 -5.95
C ASN A 115 10.40 2.57 -5.16
N VAL A 116 10.69 1.63 -4.27
CA VAL A 116 11.96 1.55 -3.54
C VAL A 116 12.49 0.13 -3.74
N LEU A 117 13.53 0.00 -4.55
CA LEU A 117 14.24 -1.25 -4.80
C LEU A 117 15.46 -1.30 -3.90
N GLU A 118 15.53 -2.33 -3.05
CA GLU A 118 16.72 -2.64 -2.29
C GLU A 118 17.52 -3.78 -2.94
N ILE A 119 18.83 -3.55 -3.06
CA ILE A 119 19.78 -4.50 -3.63
C ILE A 119 20.79 -4.86 -2.53
N PRO A 120 20.72 -6.07 -1.96
CA PRO A 120 21.68 -6.50 -0.96
C PRO A 120 23.07 -6.72 -1.56
N PRO A 121 24.14 -6.58 -0.76
CA PRO A 121 25.50 -6.83 -1.21
C PRO A 121 25.67 -8.29 -1.62
N LYS A 122 26.54 -8.54 -2.59
CA LYS A 122 26.91 -9.90 -2.98
C LYS A 122 27.36 -10.69 -1.73
N PRO A 123 26.84 -11.90 -1.48
CA PRO A 123 27.28 -12.73 -0.37
C PRO A 123 28.76 -13.04 -0.49
N THR A 124 29.50 -12.79 0.58
CA THR A 124 30.94 -13.09 0.70
C THR A 124 31.20 -13.94 1.93
N GLY A 125 32.19 -14.84 1.86
CA GLY A 125 32.64 -15.64 3.00
C GLY A 125 32.76 -17.14 2.68
N PRO A 126 33.44 -17.92 3.54
CA PRO A 126 33.70 -19.35 3.31
C PRO A 126 32.43 -20.18 3.10
N GLN A 127 31.33 -19.78 3.72
CA GLN A 127 30.03 -20.44 3.62
C GLN A 127 29.37 -20.29 2.24
N PHE A 128 29.77 -19.30 1.44
CA PHE A 128 29.28 -19.05 0.08
C PHE A 128 30.30 -19.41 -1.00
N ALA A 129 31.56 -19.68 -0.64
CA ALA A 129 32.62 -20.02 -1.58
C ALA A 129 32.36 -21.38 -2.24
N GLY A 130 32.37 -21.42 -3.59
CA GLY A 130 32.13 -22.64 -4.37
C GLY A 130 30.70 -23.20 -4.28
N LYS A 131 29.75 -22.44 -3.72
CA LYS A 131 28.35 -22.84 -3.60
C LYS A 131 27.45 -21.99 -4.49
N ASN A 132 26.40 -22.61 -5.01
CA ASN A 132 25.31 -21.89 -5.65
C ASN A 132 24.44 -21.24 -4.58
N TYR A 133 24.09 -19.97 -4.79
CA TYR A 133 23.20 -19.24 -3.89
C TYR A 133 22.16 -18.49 -4.71
N LEU A 134 20.98 -18.33 -4.13
CA LEU A 134 19.92 -17.48 -4.65
C LEU A 134 19.89 -16.21 -3.82
N GLN A 135 19.85 -15.06 -4.50
CA GLN A 135 19.77 -13.75 -3.87
C GLN A 135 18.58 -12.99 -4.44
N PHE A 136 17.81 -12.37 -3.55
CA PHE A 136 16.65 -11.58 -3.91
C PHE A 136 16.95 -10.09 -3.73
N ALA A 137 16.47 -9.28 -4.67
CA ALA A 137 16.30 -7.85 -4.50
C ALA A 137 14.79 -7.59 -4.35
N ILE A 138 14.42 -6.77 -3.37
CA ILE A 138 13.01 -6.52 -3.05
C ILE A 138 12.64 -5.12 -3.50
N ARG A 139 11.56 -5.02 -4.27
CA ARG A 139 10.96 -3.75 -4.66
C ARG A 139 9.65 -3.55 -3.92
N THR A 140 9.64 -2.59 -3.01
CA THR A 140 8.42 -2.11 -2.36
C THR A 140 7.80 -1.02 -3.20
N ARG A 141 6.51 -1.14 -3.52
CA ARG A 141 5.76 -0.18 -4.34
C ARG A 141 4.55 0.31 -3.58
N ILE A 142 4.53 1.60 -3.22
CA ILE A 142 3.43 2.22 -2.47
C ILE A 142 2.78 3.35 -3.27
N LYS A 143 1.50 3.64 -2.97
CA LYS A 143 0.74 4.69 -3.66
C LYS A 143 1.29 6.07 -3.29
N LEU A 144 1.35 6.96 -4.27
CA LEU A 144 1.62 8.37 -4.11
C LEU A 144 0.41 9.13 -4.67
N PHE A 145 -0.31 9.84 -3.81
CA PHE A 145 -1.45 10.65 -4.22
C PHE A 145 -1.02 12.12 -4.34
N TYR A 146 -1.14 12.68 -5.53
CA TYR A 146 -1.05 14.11 -5.75
C TYR A 146 -2.38 14.75 -5.39
N ARG A 147 -2.37 15.62 -4.37
CA ARG A 147 -3.54 16.31 -3.85
C ARG A 147 -3.47 17.80 -4.17
N PRO A 148 -4.27 18.31 -5.12
CA PRO A 148 -4.40 19.74 -5.38
C PRO A 148 -4.77 20.54 -4.12
N ALA A 149 -4.22 21.76 -4.00
CA ALA A 149 -4.29 22.58 -2.79
C ALA A 149 -5.71 23.01 -2.35
N LYS A 150 -6.68 23.04 -3.27
CA LYS A 150 -8.03 23.58 -3.03
C LYS A 150 -9.13 22.56 -3.33
N LEU A 151 -8.85 21.30 -3.05
CA LEU A 151 -9.84 20.24 -3.21
C LEU A 151 -11.01 20.43 -2.22
N PRO A 152 -12.26 20.33 -2.67
CA PRO A 152 -13.41 20.47 -1.79
C PRO A 152 -13.62 19.24 -0.91
N GLY A 153 -14.11 19.46 0.31
CA GLY A 153 -14.39 18.40 1.29
C GLY A 153 -13.15 17.86 2.00
N ASP A 154 -13.33 16.85 2.83
CA ASP A 154 -12.29 16.20 3.62
C ASP A 154 -12.02 14.78 3.10
N ALA A 155 -10.74 14.44 2.89
CA ALA A 155 -10.32 13.10 2.47
C ALA A 155 -10.76 12.03 3.47
N GLN A 156 -10.78 12.33 4.77
CA GLN A 156 -11.17 11.40 5.83
C GLN A 156 -12.67 11.09 5.83
N GLN A 157 -13.49 12.03 5.35
CA GLN A 157 -14.94 11.89 5.24
C GLN A 157 -15.39 11.40 3.87
N ALA A 158 -14.48 11.36 2.89
CA ALA A 158 -14.78 10.94 1.52
C ALA A 158 -15.35 9.50 1.43
N PRO A 159 -14.85 8.51 2.22
CA PRO A 159 -15.42 7.16 2.23
C PRO A 159 -16.92 7.10 2.54
N ASP A 160 -17.43 7.95 3.44
CA ASP A 160 -18.84 7.96 3.85
C ASP A 160 -19.77 8.45 2.73
N ARG A 161 -19.21 8.99 1.65
CA ARG A 161 -19.95 9.47 0.48
C ARG A 161 -20.01 8.44 -0.65
N LEU A 162 -19.42 7.26 -0.48
CA LEU A 162 -19.50 6.20 -1.48
C LEU A 162 -20.95 5.74 -1.68
N ILE A 163 -21.31 5.51 -2.94
CA ILE A 163 -22.63 5.05 -3.33
C ILE A 163 -22.51 3.62 -3.85
N PHE A 164 -23.24 2.70 -3.25
CA PHE A 164 -23.22 1.28 -3.60
C PHE A 164 -24.46 0.92 -4.42
N ARG A 165 -24.28 0.28 -5.58
CA ARG A 165 -25.36 -0.22 -6.43
C ARG A 165 -25.15 -1.69 -6.77
N ALA A 166 -26.23 -2.44 -6.87
CA ALA A 166 -26.20 -3.84 -7.30
C ALA A 166 -26.98 -4.00 -8.62
N PRO A 167 -26.40 -3.63 -9.77
CA PRO A 167 -27.15 -3.56 -11.04
C PRO A 167 -27.57 -4.93 -11.60
N GLY A 168 -27.09 -6.04 -11.03
CA GLY A 168 -27.48 -7.39 -11.43
C GLY A 168 -26.44 -8.45 -11.10
N GLY A 169 -26.90 -9.70 -10.97
CA GLY A 169 -26.03 -10.85 -10.69
C GLY A 169 -25.20 -10.69 -9.41
N ALA A 170 -23.95 -11.14 -9.45
CA ALA A 170 -23.01 -11.06 -8.33
C ALA A 170 -22.11 -9.81 -8.39
N MET A 171 -22.58 -8.71 -8.99
CA MET A 171 -21.77 -7.49 -9.15
C MET A 171 -22.24 -6.39 -8.20
N LEU A 172 -21.28 -5.80 -7.48
CA LEU A 172 -21.44 -4.57 -6.72
C LEU A 172 -20.67 -3.45 -7.42
N GLN A 173 -21.37 -2.37 -7.79
CA GLN A 173 -20.77 -1.16 -8.29
C GLN A 173 -20.62 -0.16 -7.13
N VAL A 174 -19.43 0.37 -6.95
CA VAL A 174 -19.10 1.41 -5.98
C VAL A 174 -18.79 2.68 -6.75
N HIS A 175 -19.65 3.69 -6.60
CA HIS A 175 -19.47 5.00 -7.20
C HIS A 175 -18.86 5.96 -6.17
N ASN A 176 -17.82 6.68 -6.58
CA ASN A 176 -17.18 7.70 -5.76
C ASN A 176 -17.50 9.10 -6.28
N PRO A 177 -18.40 9.86 -5.63
CA PRO A 177 -18.74 11.22 -6.05
C PRO A 177 -17.74 12.27 -5.54
N THR A 178 -16.67 11.85 -4.87
CA THR A 178 -15.69 12.74 -4.24
C THR A 178 -14.45 12.93 -5.11
N PRO A 179 -13.65 13.97 -4.87
CA PRO A 179 -12.44 14.21 -5.65
C PRO A 179 -11.20 13.44 -5.12
N TYR A 180 -11.38 12.53 -4.17
CA TYR A 180 -10.31 11.76 -3.51
C TYR A 180 -10.32 10.29 -3.96
N TYR A 181 -9.16 9.65 -4.04
CA TYR A 181 -9.07 8.20 -4.20
C TYR A 181 -9.43 7.51 -2.89
N ILE A 182 -10.27 6.48 -2.94
CA ILE A 182 -10.65 5.69 -1.75
C ILE A 182 -10.19 4.25 -1.97
N THR A 183 -9.35 3.74 -1.04
CA THR A 183 -8.91 2.35 -1.05
C THR A 183 -9.77 1.56 -0.07
N ILE A 184 -10.61 0.68 -0.61
CA ILE A 184 -11.36 -0.33 0.14
C ILE A 184 -10.43 -1.54 0.31
N ASP A 185 -10.14 -1.91 1.54
CA ASP A 185 -9.30 -3.07 1.88
C ASP A 185 -10.13 -4.32 2.21
N ALA A 186 -11.36 -4.14 2.69
CA ALA A 186 -12.29 -5.21 3.01
C ALA A 186 -13.74 -4.75 2.84
N LEU A 187 -14.64 -5.65 2.44
CA LEU A 187 -16.06 -5.34 2.27
C LEU A 187 -16.94 -6.56 2.53
N ALA A 188 -18.04 -6.38 3.25
CA ALA A 188 -19.09 -7.39 3.42
C ALA A 188 -20.49 -6.77 3.40
N LEU A 189 -21.48 -7.63 3.15
CA LEU A 189 -22.90 -7.27 3.10
C LEU A 189 -23.63 -7.76 4.35
N GLY A 190 -24.47 -6.90 4.93
CA GLY A 190 -25.25 -7.15 6.15
C GLY A 190 -24.78 -6.29 7.33
N ALA A 191 -25.71 -5.89 8.22
CA ALA A 191 -25.43 -4.92 9.27
C ALA A 191 -24.36 -5.37 10.29
N ASN A 192 -24.32 -6.67 10.57
CA ASN A 192 -23.36 -7.28 11.51
C ASN A 192 -22.28 -8.09 10.78
N ALA A 193 -22.13 -7.88 9.47
CA ALA A 193 -21.14 -8.60 8.69
C ALA A 193 -19.74 -8.09 9.04
N LYS A 194 -18.80 -9.03 9.17
CA LYS A 194 -17.39 -8.69 9.35
C LYS A 194 -16.73 -8.69 7.96
N PRO A 195 -16.34 -7.52 7.43
CA PRO A 195 -15.62 -7.47 6.17
C PRO A 195 -14.32 -8.26 6.27
N ASP A 196 -14.09 -9.14 5.29
CA ASP A 196 -12.83 -9.80 5.07
C ASP A 196 -12.15 -9.18 3.84
N GLY A 197 -10.82 -9.30 3.75
CA GLY A 197 -10.02 -8.69 2.69
C GLY A 197 -10.24 -9.30 1.30
N ASP A 198 -11.22 -10.19 1.16
CA ASP A 198 -11.51 -10.94 -0.06
C ASP A 198 -12.12 -10.05 -1.16
N ILE A 199 -12.82 -8.98 -0.76
CA ILE A 199 -13.40 -7.98 -1.65
C ILE A 199 -12.73 -6.63 -1.35
N ASN A 200 -11.89 -6.18 -2.26
CA ASN A 200 -11.10 -4.97 -2.11
C ASN A 200 -10.92 -4.25 -3.45
N GLY A 201 -10.45 -3.02 -3.40
CA GLY A 201 -10.09 -2.26 -4.58
C GLY A 201 -9.96 -0.77 -4.30
N MET A 202 -9.51 -0.02 -5.30
CA MET A 202 -9.38 1.43 -5.19
C MET A 202 -10.31 2.10 -6.18
N VAL A 203 -11.21 2.94 -5.69
CA VAL A 203 -12.15 3.70 -6.53
C VAL A 203 -11.57 5.08 -6.80
N ALA A 204 -11.55 5.45 -8.08
CA ALA A 204 -11.01 6.73 -8.53
C ALA A 204 -11.95 7.89 -8.20
N PRO A 205 -11.43 9.13 -8.09
CA PRO A 205 -12.26 10.33 -7.99
C PRO A 205 -13.30 10.41 -9.12
N PHE A 206 -14.55 10.68 -8.76
CA PHE A 206 -15.68 10.79 -9.70
C PHE A 206 -15.89 9.55 -10.59
N GLY A 207 -15.39 8.40 -10.16
CA GLY A 207 -15.38 7.17 -10.94
C GLY A 207 -16.14 6.03 -10.28
N ASP A 208 -16.13 4.89 -10.96
CA ASP A 208 -16.79 3.67 -10.53
C ASP A 208 -15.78 2.53 -10.39
N LEU A 209 -16.00 1.70 -9.38
CA LEU A 209 -15.30 0.43 -9.17
C LEU A 209 -16.32 -0.70 -9.20
N LYS A 210 -16.05 -1.73 -10.00
CA LYS A 210 -16.88 -2.94 -10.06
C LYS A 210 -16.21 -4.04 -9.26
N LEU A 211 -16.95 -4.57 -8.28
CA LEU A 211 -16.52 -5.64 -7.39
C LEU A 211 -17.39 -6.87 -7.61
N THR A 212 -16.77 -8.04 -7.65
CA THR A 212 -17.48 -9.31 -7.71
C THR A 212 -17.76 -9.80 -6.30
N LEU A 213 -19.03 -9.95 -5.97
CA LEU A 213 -19.50 -10.50 -4.70
C LEU A 213 -19.31 -12.02 -4.71
N LYS A 214 -18.53 -12.55 -3.78
CA LYS A 214 -18.40 -14.00 -3.60
C LYS A 214 -19.60 -14.54 -2.82
N GLY A 215 -20.07 -15.74 -3.19
CA GLY A 215 -21.15 -16.43 -2.47
C GLY A 215 -22.54 -15.83 -2.64
N VAL A 216 -22.73 -14.89 -3.57
CA VAL A 216 -24.01 -14.22 -3.82
C VAL A 216 -24.57 -14.69 -5.17
N ALA A 217 -25.70 -15.40 -5.14
CA ALA A 217 -26.34 -15.93 -6.36
C ALA A 217 -27.23 -14.91 -7.09
N HIS A 218 -27.74 -13.90 -6.36
CA HIS A 218 -28.66 -12.88 -6.88
C HIS A 218 -28.23 -11.50 -6.37
N ALA A 219 -28.51 -10.46 -7.15
CA ALA A 219 -28.18 -9.09 -6.76
C ALA A 219 -28.78 -8.76 -5.38
N PRO A 220 -27.97 -8.23 -4.43
CA PRO A 220 -28.50 -7.76 -3.16
C PRO A 220 -29.61 -6.73 -3.35
N ALA A 221 -30.64 -6.79 -2.52
CA ALA A 221 -31.74 -5.84 -2.57
C ALA A 221 -31.29 -4.42 -2.17
N ALA A 222 -32.00 -3.40 -2.68
CA ALA A 222 -31.85 -2.04 -2.17
C ALA A 222 -32.13 -1.98 -0.66
N GLY A 223 -31.37 -1.17 0.06
CA GLY A 223 -31.37 -1.10 1.52
C GLY A 223 -30.51 -2.17 2.21
N THR A 224 -29.88 -3.08 1.47
CA THR A 224 -28.92 -4.02 2.06
C THR A 224 -27.74 -3.23 2.66
N PRO A 225 -27.42 -3.42 3.96
CA PRO A 225 -26.27 -2.78 4.58
C PRO A 225 -24.95 -3.24 3.97
N VAL A 226 -24.00 -2.32 3.86
CA VAL A 226 -22.62 -2.57 3.46
C VAL A 226 -21.73 -2.14 4.61
N VAL A 227 -20.88 -3.04 5.09
CA VAL A 227 -19.81 -2.73 6.05
C VAL A 227 -18.50 -2.86 5.28
N PHE A 228 -17.69 -1.81 5.29
CA PHE A 228 -16.44 -1.79 4.53
C PHE A 228 -15.33 -1.12 5.30
N GLY A 229 -14.12 -1.66 5.15
CA GLY A 229 -12.89 -1.04 5.58
C GLY A 229 -12.35 -0.10 4.50
N THR A 230 -11.66 0.95 4.92
CA THR A 230 -10.79 1.73 4.05
C THR A 230 -9.44 1.99 4.71
N ILE A 231 -8.44 2.31 3.90
CA ILE A 231 -7.14 2.77 4.40
C ILE A 231 -7.08 4.29 4.27
N ASP A 232 -6.84 5.00 5.37
CA ASP A 232 -6.72 6.46 5.40
C ASP A 232 -5.34 6.98 4.91
N ASP A 233 -5.14 8.30 4.91
CA ASP A 233 -3.89 8.95 4.49
C ASP A 233 -2.66 8.53 5.31
N PHE A 234 -2.86 8.11 6.56
CA PHE A 234 -1.80 7.66 7.46
C PHE A 234 -1.53 6.15 7.35
N GLY A 235 -2.30 5.45 6.51
CA GLY A 235 -2.18 4.01 6.34
C GLY A 235 -2.96 3.20 7.38
N ALA A 236 -3.84 3.82 8.17
CA ALA A 236 -4.65 3.13 9.16
C ALA A 236 -5.97 2.64 8.56
N GLU A 237 -6.43 1.49 9.05
CA GLU A 237 -7.74 0.94 8.71
C GLU A 237 -8.86 1.71 9.41
N ARG A 238 -9.92 2.03 8.66
CA ARG A 238 -11.13 2.71 9.13
C ARG A 238 -12.35 1.94 8.66
N THR A 239 -13.29 1.69 9.57
CA THR A 239 -14.55 1.00 9.23
C THR A 239 -15.65 2.00 8.98
N HIS A 240 -16.40 1.78 7.91
CA HIS A 240 -17.49 2.62 7.45
C HIS A 240 -18.75 1.78 7.17
N HIS A 241 -19.89 2.46 7.13
CA HIS A 241 -21.19 1.85 6.86
C HIS A 241 -21.87 2.55 5.69
N GLY A 242 -22.50 1.77 4.82
CA GLY A 242 -23.28 2.25 3.71
C GLY A 242 -24.52 1.39 3.46
N LEU A 243 -25.30 1.78 2.46
CA LEU A 243 -26.47 1.04 2.00
C LEU A 243 -26.40 0.88 0.49
N ILE A 244 -26.84 -0.28 -0.01
CA ILE A 244 -27.06 -0.47 -1.44
C ILE A 244 -28.29 0.35 -1.86
N VAL A 245 -28.10 1.22 -2.83
CA VAL A 245 -29.18 2.00 -3.47
C VAL A 245 -29.58 1.36 -4.79
N GLN A 246 -30.73 1.78 -5.32
CA GLN A 246 -31.17 1.42 -6.68
C GLN A 246 -30.29 2.06 -7.76
#